data_AF-A0A0G4EDG7-F1
#
_entry.id   AF-A0A0G4EDG7-F1
#
_cell.length_a   1.000
_cell.length_b   1.000
_cell.length_c   1.000
_cell.angle_alpha   90.00
_cell.angle_beta   90.00
_cell.angle_gamma   90.00
#
_symmetry.space_group_name_H-M   'P 1'
#
loop_
_entity.id
_entity.type
_entity.pdbx_description
1 polymer ?
#
loop_
_entity_poly.entity_id
_entity_poly.type
_entity_poly.pdbx_seq_one_letter_code
_entity_poly.pdbx_strand_id
1 'polypeptide(L)'
;MPRVWGGAAGISLIYTACYVAWLWSPTEEFSVQLGEKISLDQLSGRALLIDVVIGWLLCTLSPVCLVIVCLLIWSELMHVLVPVDGRVGYLLRVLYVIEEGGCWNRCVSLIHLLKNSSHVLPSLPIVITAYDLQQAGAGAVFSSRPQAVRQYSLFGHRLSVVSNRRVSVICLNGRDYLGGSADTNALTYVSIDLTDPDPPTKCGKYAASSFTDIIVVLLGAYNGMDPRLRPHFTHPCELITPPPTQYRLTEDIILHSRGKWNGCRKAVYWVDEANVLRHAGIFILCGDKAADRFLVCIDFGMKICSTEPPVAWKSRPDERYPRTAALIRQKAVAA
;
A
#
# COMPACT_ATOMS: atom_id res chain seq x y z
N MET A 1 -11.39 -18.37 -76.78
CA MET A 1 -12.02 -17.21 -76.12
C MET A 1 -12.22 -17.50 -74.65
N PRO A 2 -11.43 -16.94 -73.72
CA PRO A 2 -11.76 -16.93 -72.29
C PRO A 2 -12.41 -15.59 -71.91
N ARG A 3 -13.53 -15.64 -71.17
CA ARG A 3 -14.21 -14.46 -70.63
C ARG A 3 -13.52 -14.01 -69.34
N VAL A 4 -13.02 -12.78 -69.34
CA VAL A 4 -12.51 -12.05 -68.17
C VAL A 4 -13.69 -11.64 -67.30
N TRP A 5 -13.77 -12.13 -66.06
CA TRP A 5 -14.59 -11.56 -64.98
C TRP A 5 -13.65 -11.17 -63.84
N GLY A 6 -13.13 -9.94 -63.92
CA GLY A 6 -12.31 -9.32 -62.87
C GLY A 6 -12.67 -7.85 -62.80
N GLY A 7 -13.66 -7.50 -61.99
CA GLY A 7 -14.11 -6.11 -61.85
C GLY A 7 -14.91 -5.82 -60.58
N ALA A 8 -15.66 -6.78 -60.05
CA ALA A 8 -16.55 -6.53 -58.91
C ALA A 8 -15.84 -6.56 -57.54
N ALA A 9 -14.78 -7.36 -57.38
CA ALA A 9 -14.10 -7.53 -56.08
C ALA A 9 -13.24 -6.31 -55.68
N GLY A 10 -12.68 -5.58 -56.65
CA GLY A 10 -11.84 -4.41 -56.37
C GLY A 10 -12.63 -3.18 -55.91
N ILE A 11 -13.87 -3.02 -56.40
CA ILE A 11 -14.70 -1.84 -56.09
C ILE A 11 -15.25 -1.90 -54.66
N SER A 12 -15.58 -3.11 -54.16
CA SER A 12 -16.07 -3.32 -52.80
C SER A 12 -15.01 -3.04 -51.72
N LEU A 13 -13.74 -3.39 -52.00
CA LEU A 13 -12.64 -3.16 -51.06
C LEU A 13 -12.30 -1.67 -50.90
N ILE A 14 -12.38 -0.91 -52.00
CA ILE A 14 -12.13 0.55 -52.01
C ILE A 14 -13.24 1.29 -51.29
N TYR A 15 -14.51 0.89 -51.47
CA TYR A 15 -15.65 1.51 -50.79
C TYR A 15 -15.60 1.30 -49.27
N THR A 16 -15.21 0.10 -48.82
CA THR A 16 -15.11 -0.23 -47.40
C THR A 16 -13.96 0.53 -46.73
N ALA A 17 -12.81 0.67 -47.40
CA ALA A 17 -11.67 1.45 -46.91
C ALA A 17 -11.97 2.95 -46.82
N CYS A 18 -12.69 3.52 -47.80
CA CYS A 18 -13.13 4.92 -47.76
C CYS A 18 -14.14 5.20 -46.63
N TYR A 19 -15.01 4.24 -46.31
CA TYR A 19 -16.01 4.40 -45.25
C TYR A 19 -15.40 4.31 -43.85
N VAL A 20 -14.41 3.42 -43.65
CA VAL A 20 -13.63 3.33 -42.40
C VAL A 20 -12.78 4.59 -42.20
N ALA A 21 -12.16 5.12 -43.26
CA ALA A 21 -11.42 6.38 -43.19
C ALA A 21 -12.31 7.60 -42.90
N TRP A 22 -13.57 7.60 -43.38
CA TRP A 22 -14.55 8.66 -43.09
C TRP A 22 -15.07 8.60 -41.64
N LEU A 23 -15.27 7.40 -41.09
CA LEU A 23 -15.63 7.21 -39.67
C LEU A 23 -14.48 7.56 -38.71
N TRP A 24 -13.24 7.59 -39.19
CA TRP A 24 -12.03 7.85 -38.39
C TRP A 24 -11.34 9.18 -38.65
N SER A 25 -11.90 10.05 -39.51
CA SER A 25 -11.36 11.40 -39.66
C SER A 25 -11.64 12.22 -38.40
N PRO A 26 -10.62 12.65 -37.64
CA PRO A 26 -10.83 13.54 -36.51
C PRO A 26 -11.05 14.93 -37.10
N THR A 27 -12.30 15.40 -37.15
CA THR A 27 -12.59 16.82 -37.30
C THR A 27 -12.21 17.55 -36.02
N GLU A 28 -10.90 17.68 -35.78
CA GLU A 28 -10.35 18.75 -34.95
C GLU A 28 -10.16 19.99 -35.83
N GLU A 29 -11.28 20.65 -36.14
CA GLU A 29 -11.24 22.06 -36.54
C GLU A 29 -12.60 22.73 -36.34
N PHE A 30 -13.26 22.49 -35.19
CA PHE A 30 -14.35 23.35 -34.71
C PHE A 30 -14.33 23.40 -33.19
N SER A 31 -13.45 24.24 -32.66
CA SER A 31 -13.69 24.91 -31.39
C SER A 31 -13.52 26.40 -31.62
N VAL A 32 -14.63 27.12 -31.57
CA VAL A 32 -14.86 28.41 -30.88
C VAL A 32 -16.11 29.02 -31.48
N GLN A 33 -17.27 28.70 -30.90
CA GLN A 33 -18.21 29.70 -30.40
C GLN A 33 -19.30 29.03 -29.55
N LEU A 34 -19.12 29.17 -28.25
CA LEU A 34 -20.12 29.45 -27.22
C LEU A 34 -21.60 29.10 -27.53
N GLY A 35 -22.11 28.10 -26.79
CA GLY A 35 -23.41 28.22 -26.15
C GLY A 35 -24.63 27.67 -26.89
N GLU A 36 -24.62 26.39 -27.29
CA GLU A 36 -25.88 25.69 -27.58
C GLU A 36 -25.94 24.30 -26.92
N LYS A 37 -27.07 24.08 -26.26
CA LYS A 37 -27.42 22.87 -25.53
C LYS A 37 -27.71 21.77 -26.55
N ILE A 38 -26.78 20.85 -26.76
CA ILE A 38 -26.98 19.70 -27.65
C ILE A 38 -28.19 18.91 -27.12
N SER A 39 -29.29 18.92 -27.87
CA SER A 39 -30.53 18.21 -27.55
C SER A 39 -30.30 16.70 -27.66
N LEU A 40 -30.87 15.95 -26.71
CA LEU A 40 -30.88 14.48 -26.67
C LEU A 40 -31.46 13.85 -27.96
N ASP A 41 -32.21 14.62 -28.77
CA ASP A 41 -32.83 14.16 -30.00
C ASP A 41 -31.85 13.89 -31.15
N GLN A 42 -30.63 14.46 -31.12
CA GLN A 42 -29.61 14.17 -32.13
C GLN A 42 -28.88 12.82 -31.93
N LEU A 43 -28.99 12.20 -30.75
CA LEU A 43 -28.45 10.87 -30.49
C LEU A 43 -29.31 9.74 -31.10
N SER A 44 -30.59 10.00 -31.37
CA SER A 44 -31.51 9.02 -31.98
C SER A 44 -31.07 8.60 -33.40
N GLY A 45 -30.54 9.55 -34.19
CA GLY A 45 -30.06 9.26 -35.54
C GLY A 45 -28.78 8.40 -35.59
N ARG A 46 -27.93 8.47 -34.56
CA ARG A 46 -26.69 7.67 -34.48
C ARG A 46 -26.96 6.21 -34.12
N ALA A 47 -27.94 5.94 -33.26
CA ALA A 47 -28.32 4.58 -32.91
C ALA A 47 -28.84 3.80 -34.13
N LEU A 48 -29.70 4.44 -34.94
CA LEU A 48 -30.24 3.85 -36.17
C LEU A 48 -29.15 3.53 -37.20
N LEU A 49 -28.11 4.36 -37.29
CA LEU A 49 -27.02 4.17 -38.25
C LEU A 49 -26.12 3.00 -37.83
N ILE A 50 -25.90 2.81 -36.53
CA ILE A 50 -25.15 1.67 -35.98
C ILE A 50 -25.90 0.35 -36.22
N ASP A 51 -27.21 0.31 -35.93
CA ASP A 51 -28.01 -0.90 -36.09
C ASP A 51 -28.10 -1.36 -37.55
N VAL A 52 -28.26 -0.42 -38.48
CA VAL A 52 -28.30 -0.71 -39.92
C VAL A 52 -26.94 -1.20 -40.43
N VAL A 53 -25.85 -0.57 -39.99
CA VAL A 53 -24.50 -0.95 -40.42
C VAL A 53 -24.08 -2.31 -39.85
N ILE A 54 -24.41 -2.60 -38.58
CA ILE A 54 -24.14 -3.90 -37.95
C ILE A 54 -24.93 -5.01 -38.66
N GLY A 55 -26.22 -4.79 -38.93
CA GLY A 55 -27.04 -5.75 -39.68
C GLY A 55 -26.48 -6.02 -41.07
N TRP A 56 -26.05 -4.98 -41.78
CA TRP A 56 -25.46 -5.13 -43.11
C TRP A 56 -24.12 -5.88 -43.09
N LEU A 57 -23.24 -5.59 -42.12
CA LEU A 57 -21.98 -6.31 -41.91
C LEU A 57 -22.20 -7.80 -41.57
N LEU A 58 -23.20 -8.11 -40.75
CA LEU A 58 -23.57 -9.51 -40.40
C LEU A 58 -24.08 -10.30 -41.61
N CYS A 59 -24.78 -9.64 -42.54
CA CYS A 59 -25.34 -10.30 -43.72
C CYS A 59 -24.35 -10.43 -44.88
N THR A 60 -23.33 -9.58 -44.96
CA THR A 60 -22.40 -9.52 -46.10
C THR A 60 -21.05 -10.16 -45.82
N LEU A 61 -20.62 -10.22 -44.56
CA LEU A 61 -19.36 -10.86 -44.19
C LEU A 61 -19.57 -12.34 -43.89
N SER A 62 -18.73 -13.17 -44.51
CA SER A 62 -18.60 -14.57 -44.11
C SER A 62 -18.26 -14.67 -42.61
N PRO A 63 -18.73 -15.71 -41.89
CA PRO A 63 -18.43 -15.90 -40.46
C PRO A 63 -16.94 -15.79 -40.13
N VAL A 64 -16.06 -16.24 -41.04
CA VAL A 64 -14.60 -16.14 -40.89
C VAL A 64 -14.12 -14.69 -40.93
N CYS A 65 -14.67 -13.88 -41.85
CA CYS A 65 -14.35 -12.45 -41.94
C CYS A 65 -14.85 -11.69 -40.71
N LEU A 66 -16.00 -12.07 -40.16
CA LEU A 66 -16.54 -11.45 -38.96
C LEU A 66 -15.67 -11.74 -37.74
N VAL A 67 -15.18 -12.98 -37.58
CA VAL A 67 -14.21 -13.32 -36.52
C VAL A 67 -12.93 -12.49 -36.66
N ILE A 68 -12.39 -12.34 -37.87
CA ILE A 68 -11.18 -11.54 -38.10
C ILE A 68 -11.43 -10.06 -37.78
N VAL A 69 -12.56 -9.49 -38.21
CA VAL A 69 -12.93 -8.11 -37.92
C VAL A 69 -13.14 -7.90 -36.42
N CYS A 70 -13.80 -8.83 -35.72
CA CYS A 70 -13.94 -8.79 -34.27
C CYS A 70 -12.58 -8.87 -33.55
N LEU A 71 -11.66 -9.71 -34.02
CA LEU A 71 -10.31 -9.80 -33.45
C LEU A 71 -9.50 -8.54 -33.70
N LEU A 72 -9.63 -7.90 -34.86
CA LEU A 72 -8.96 -6.63 -35.17
C LEU A 72 -9.56 -5.47 -34.37
N ILE A 73 -10.89 -5.38 -34.28
CA ILE A 73 -11.56 -4.37 -33.43
C ILE A 73 -11.19 -4.60 -31.96
N TRP A 74 -11.15 -5.84 -31.49
CA TRP A 74 -10.71 -6.16 -30.13
C TRP A 74 -9.24 -5.80 -29.93
N SER A 75 -8.36 -6.11 -30.88
CA SER A 75 -6.93 -5.76 -30.84
C SER A 75 -6.73 -4.25 -30.82
N GLU A 76 -7.42 -3.49 -31.67
CA GLU A 76 -7.36 -2.03 -31.73
C GLU A 76 -8.01 -1.37 -30.50
N LEU A 77 -9.15 -1.90 -30.02
CA LEU A 77 -9.77 -1.47 -28.77
C LEU A 77 -8.83 -1.71 -27.59
N MET A 78 -8.16 -2.87 -27.56
CA MET A 78 -7.12 -3.13 -26.57
C MET A 78 -5.93 -2.20 -26.78
N HIS A 79 -5.48 -1.92 -28.01
CA HIS A 79 -4.43 -0.94 -28.29
C HIS A 79 -4.82 0.52 -28.03
N VAL A 80 -6.10 0.85 -27.86
CA VAL A 80 -6.60 2.19 -27.46
C VAL A 80 -6.92 2.24 -25.96
N LEU A 81 -7.29 1.11 -25.33
CA LEU A 81 -7.44 1.00 -23.88
C LEU A 81 -6.09 0.82 -23.16
N VAL A 82 -5.08 0.24 -23.82
CA VAL A 82 -3.73 -0.03 -23.28
C VAL A 82 -2.81 1.21 -23.21
N PRO A 83 -2.97 2.32 -23.96
CA PRO A 83 -2.22 3.56 -23.78
C PRO A 83 -3.00 4.68 -23.06
N VAL A 84 -4.32 4.55 -22.86
CA VAL A 84 -5.04 5.31 -21.80
C VAL A 84 -4.48 4.98 -20.40
N ASP A 85 -3.70 3.91 -20.32
CA ASP A 85 -2.96 3.34 -19.20
C ASP A 85 -1.73 4.16 -18.72
N GLY A 86 -1.44 5.31 -19.33
CA GLY A 86 -0.40 6.21 -18.79
C GLY A 86 -0.93 7.06 -17.63
N ARG A 87 -1.47 8.23 -17.99
CA ARG A 87 -1.83 9.27 -17.01
C ARG A 87 -3.24 9.11 -16.47
N VAL A 88 -4.22 8.80 -17.32
CA VAL A 88 -5.62 8.64 -16.90
C VAL A 88 -5.77 7.38 -16.06
N GLY A 89 -5.23 6.24 -16.50
CA GLY A 89 -5.19 5.02 -15.71
C GLY A 89 -4.49 5.20 -14.35
N TYR A 90 -3.36 5.91 -14.32
CA TYR A 90 -2.70 6.30 -13.06
C TYR A 90 -3.62 7.13 -12.17
N LEU A 91 -4.21 8.22 -12.68
CA LEU A 91 -5.08 9.11 -11.89
C LEU A 91 -6.32 8.39 -11.36
N LEU A 92 -6.94 7.53 -12.16
CA LEU A 92 -8.08 6.71 -11.73
C LEU A 92 -7.69 5.74 -10.62
N ARG A 93 -6.51 5.10 -10.73
CA ARG A 93 -5.99 4.23 -9.65
C ARG A 93 -5.64 5.01 -8.39
N VAL A 94 -5.07 6.21 -8.52
CA VAL A 94 -4.82 7.10 -7.37
C VAL A 94 -6.13 7.50 -6.71
N LEU A 95 -7.12 7.94 -7.50
CA LEU A 95 -8.44 8.31 -7.00
C LEU A 95 -9.10 7.15 -6.27
N TYR A 96 -9.11 5.97 -6.90
CA TYR A 96 -9.62 4.74 -6.30
C TYR A 96 -8.94 4.40 -4.97
N VAL A 97 -7.61 4.52 -4.89
CA VAL A 97 -6.86 4.28 -3.65
C VAL A 97 -7.19 5.31 -2.57
N ILE A 98 -7.47 6.56 -2.93
CA ILE A 98 -7.85 7.60 -1.97
C ILE A 98 -9.26 7.32 -1.43
N GLU A 99 -10.20 6.99 -2.30
CA GLU A 99 -11.60 6.71 -1.95
C GLU A 99 -11.74 5.40 -1.18
N GLU A 100 -11.15 4.32 -1.70
CA GLU A 100 -11.28 2.97 -1.16
C GLU A 100 -10.19 2.61 -0.15
N GLY A 101 -9.11 3.39 -0.04
CA GLY A 101 -8.05 3.12 0.92
C GLY A 101 -8.48 3.27 2.39
N GLY A 102 -9.63 3.90 2.65
CA GLY A 102 -10.21 4.15 3.97
C GLY A 102 -9.40 5.09 4.86
N CYS A 103 -9.65 5.07 6.17
CA CYS A 103 -9.07 6.00 7.15
C CYS A 103 -7.55 5.83 7.38
N TRP A 104 -6.74 6.78 6.90
CA TRP A 104 -5.28 6.72 6.96
C TRP A 104 -4.66 6.95 8.35
N ASN A 105 -5.45 7.35 9.36
CA ASN A 105 -4.93 7.79 10.66
C ASN A 105 -3.95 6.81 11.33
N ARG A 106 -4.24 5.50 11.31
CA ARG A 106 -3.33 4.49 11.90
C ARG A 106 -2.06 4.31 11.08
N CYS A 107 -2.18 4.38 9.76
CA CYS A 107 -1.07 4.21 8.85
C CYS A 107 -0.15 5.44 8.84
N VAL A 108 -0.68 6.66 9.04
CA VAL A 108 0.11 7.88 9.27
C VAL A 108 1.05 7.71 10.46
N SER A 109 0.56 7.17 11.58
CA SER A 109 1.42 6.87 12.73
C SER A 109 2.51 5.84 12.41
N LEU A 110 2.19 4.81 11.63
CA LEU A 110 3.17 3.83 11.16
C LEU A 110 4.20 4.47 10.21
N ILE A 111 3.79 5.36 9.32
CA ILE A 111 4.67 6.10 8.41
C ILE A 111 5.65 6.98 9.20
N HIS A 112 5.17 7.70 10.22
CA HIS A 112 6.05 8.48 11.10
C HIS A 112 7.02 7.59 11.87
N LEU A 113 6.52 6.48 12.40
CA LEU A 113 7.36 5.49 13.07
C LEU A 113 8.47 5.02 12.14
N LEU A 114 8.12 4.60 10.92
CA LEU A 114 9.05 4.10 9.90
C LEU A 114 10.10 5.15 9.51
N LYS A 115 9.67 6.40 9.29
CA LYS A 115 10.56 7.53 9.01
C LYS A 115 11.57 7.72 10.14
N ASN A 116 11.11 7.63 11.39
CA ASN A 116 11.92 7.88 12.57
C ASN A 116 12.74 6.66 13.00
N SER A 117 12.34 5.44 12.63
CA SER A 117 13.00 4.17 12.99
C SER A 117 14.07 3.76 12.00
N SER A 118 13.85 4.09 10.74
CA SER A 118 14.64 3.60 9.62
C SER A 118 14.78 4.73 8.63
N HIS A 119 16.00 5.11 8.27
CA HIS A 119 16.28 6.10 7.22
C HIS A 119 15.88 5.62 5.80
N VAL A 120 14.92 4.70 5.74
CA VAL A 120 14.55 3.86 4.60
C VAL A 120 13.34 4.44 3.88
N LEU A 121 12.44 5.11 4.59
CA LEU A 121 11.41 5.89 3.90
C LEU A 121 12.06 7.14 3.29
N PRO A 122 12.05 7.29 1.95
CA PRO A 122 12.48 8.52 1.32
C PRO A 122 11.51 9.61 1.79
N SER A 123 12.04 10.60 2.52
CA SER A 123 11.43 11.84 3.03
C SER A 123 9.92 12.03 2.84
N LEU A 124 9.20 12.38 3.90
CA LEU A 124 7.81 12.82 3.80
C LEU A 124 7.70 14.20 3.12
N PRO A 125 6.64 14.46 2.32
CA PRO A 125 5.49 13.58 2.05
C PRO A 125 5.77 12.41 1.10
N ILE A 126 5.09 11.28 1.29
CA ILE A 126 5.20 10.12 0.37
C ILE A 126 4.46 10.47 -0.92
N VAL A 127 5.20 10.59 -2.01
CA VAL A 127 4.61 10.71 -3.36
C VAL A 127 4.26 9.31 -3.86
N ILE A 128 2.96 9.07 -4.14
CA ILE A 128 2.48 7.81 -4.72
C ILE A 128 2.82 7.81 -6.21
N THR A 129 3.67 6.88 -6.63
CA THR A 129 4.11 6.66 -8.01
C THR A 129 3.28 5.55 -8.66
N ALA A 130 3.37 5.42 -9.98
CA ALA A 130 2.75 4.31 -10.70
C ALA A 130 3.24 2.94 -10.21
N TYR A 131 4.52 2.85 -9.79
CA TYR A 131 5.08 1.61 -9.26
C TYR A 131 4.40 1.21 -7.94
N ASP A 132 4.10 2.15 -7.05
CA ASP A 132 3.40 1.86 -5.79
C ASP A 132 2.00 1.28 -6.03
N LEU A 133 1.29 1.83 -7.01
CA LEU A 133 -0.03 1.36 -7.40
C LEU A 133 0.02 -0.04 -8.04
N GLN A 134 1.09 -0.34 -8.79
CA GLN A 134 1.31 -1.70 -9.31
C GLN A 134 1.55 -2.71 -8.17
N GLN A 135 2.29 -2.32 -7.13
CA GLN A 135 2.57 -3.18 -5.97
C GLN A 135 1.32 -3.45 -5.12
N ALA A 136 0.36 -2.52 -5.09
CA ALA A 136 -0.92 -2.72 -4.40
C ALA A 136 -1.74 -3.90 -4.99
N GLY A 137 -1.49 -4.25 -6.26
CA GLY A 137 -2.14 -5.34 -6.98
C GLY A 137 -3.38 -4.90 -7.75
N ALA A 138 -4.13 -5.89 -8.27
CA ALA A 138 -5.39 -5.62 -8.98
C ALA A 138 -6.44 -5.05 -8.01
N GLY A 139 -7.37 -4.23 -8.53
CA GLY A 139 -8.41 -3.59 -7.73
C GLY A 139 -9.23 -4.56 -6.87
N ALA A 140 -9.52 -5.76 -7.38
CA ALA A 140 -10.21 -6.81 -6.62
C ALA A 140 -9.40 -7.30 -5.41
N VAL A 141 -8.08 -7.52 -5.58
CA VAL A 141 -7.18 -7.94 -4.49
C VAL A 141 -7.02 -6.82 -3.47
N PHE A 142 -6.90 -5.59 -3.94
CA PHE A 142 -6.86 -4.42 -3.08
C PHE A 142 -8.12 -4.36 -2.22
N SER A 143 -9.31 -4.38 -2.82
CA SER A 143 -10.57 -4.22 -2.09
C SER A 143 -10.98 -5.41 -1.23
N SER A 144 -10.45 -6.60 -1.46
CA SER A 144 -10.64 -7.73 -0.54
C SER A 144 -9.83 -7.61 0.76
N ARG A 145 -8.85 -6.71 0.83
CA ARG A 145 -7.96 -6.56 1.99
C ARG A 145 -8.57 -5.67 3.06
N PRO A 146 -8.25 -5.93 4.35
CA PRO A 146 -8.51 -4.98 5.41
C PRO A 146 -7.85 -3.62 5.12
N GLN A 147 -8.45 -2.56 5.64
CA GLN A 147 -8.08 -1.19 5.31
C GLN A 147 -6.59 -0.86 5.60
N ALA A 148 -6.05 -1.28 6.73
CA ALA A 148 -4.64 -1.08 7.08
C ALA A 148 -3.69 -1.83 6.12
N VAL A 149 -4.11 -3.00 5.64
CA VAL A 149 -3.34 -3.81 4.67
C VAL A 149 -3.36 -3.15 3.30
N ARG A 150 -4.53 -2.62 2.87
CA ARG A 150 -4.65 -1.79 1.65
C ARG A 150 -3.66 -0.64 1.68
N GLN A 151 -3.71 0.16 2.73
CA GLN A 151 -2.84 1.33 2.89
C GLN A 151 -1.36 0.95 2.92
N TYR A 152 -1.00 -0.08 3.67
CA TYR A 152 0.38 -0.54 3.76
C TYR A 152 0.90 -1.14 2.44
N SER A 153 0.06 -1.82 1.66
CA SER A 153 0.47 -2.41 0.38
C SER A 153 1.03 -1.37 -0.61
N LEU A 154 0.62 -0.11 -0.48
CA LEU A 154 1.08 0.98 -1.34
C LEU A 154 2.54 1.37 -1.10
N PHE A 155 3.05 1.29 0.13
CA PHE A 155 4.43 1.73 0.43
C PHE A 155 5.29 0.68 1.12
N GLY A 156 4.72 -0.43 1.59
CA GLY A 156 5.46 -1.48 2.30
C GLY A 156 6.58 -2.10 1.47
N HIS A 157 6.46 -2.11 0.14
CA HIS A 157 7.53 -2.55 -0.76
C HIS A 157 8.75 -1.62 -0.72
N ARG A 158 8.61 -0.34 -0.37
CA ARG A 158 9.75 0.59 -0.20
C ARG A 158 10.61 0.23 1.00
N LEU A 159 10.05 -0.51 1.96
CA LEU A 159 10.74 -1.00 3.15
C LEU A 159 11.53 -2.30 2.87
N SER A 160 11.42 -2.86 1.66
CA SER A 160 11.96 -4.17 1.33
C SER A 160 13.48 -4.25 1.24
N VAL A 161 14.16 -3.10 1.30
CA VAL A 161 15.63 -2.99 1.17
C VAL A 161 16.33 -3.21 2.52
N VAL A 162 15.60 -3.23 3.64
CA VAL A 162 16.20 -3.40 4.97
C VAL A 162 16.55 -4.87 5.20
N SER A 163 17.86 -5.17 5.28
CA SER A 163 18.38 -6.46 5.75
C SER A 163 18.00 -7.70 4.90
N ASN A 164 17.93 -7.56 3.57
CA ASN A 164 17.64 -8.65 2.62
C ASN A 164 16.30 -9.39 2.84
N ARG A 165 15.41 -8.84 3.67
CA ARG A 165 14.08 -9.40 3.89
C ARG A 165 13.06 -8.34 3.52
N ARG A 166 12.19 -8.70 2.58
CA ARG A 166 11.07 -7.82 2.23
C ARG A 166 10.11 -7.77 3.41
N VAL A 167 9.62 -6.59 3.78
CA VAL A 167 8.45 -6.42 4.66
C VAL A 167 7.28 -5.91 3.79
N SER A 168 7.14 -6.45 2.59
CA SER A 168 6.05 -6.13 1.66
C SER A 168 4.90 -7.12 1.83
N VAL A 169 3.67 -6.66 1.64
CA VAL A 169 2.52 -7.56 1.51
C VAL A 169 2.45 -8.03 0.06
N ILE A 170 2.47 -9.34 -0.15
CA ILE A 170 2.27 -9.96 -1.47
C ILE A 170 1.03 -10.87 -1.41
N CYS A 171 0.25 -10.93 -2.49
CA CYS A 171 -0.86 -11.87 -2.60
C CYS A 171 -0.47 -13.03 -3.51
N LEU A 172 -0.54 -14.25 -3.00
CA LEU A 172 -0.29 -15.49 -3.74
C LEU A 172 -1.45 -16.45 -3.49
N ASN A 173 -2.05 -16.97 -4.56
CA ASN A 173 -3.20 -17.90 -4.49
C ASN A 173 -4.34 -17.39 -3.60
N GLY A 174 -4.64 -16.09 -3.68
CA GLY A 174 -5.70 -15.44 -2.90
C GLY A 174 -5.39 -15.27 -1.41
N ARG A 175 -4.13 -15.48 -0.99
CA ARG A 175 -3.70 -15.28 0.40
C ARG A 175 -2.62 -14.21 0.46
N ASP A 176 -2.70 -13.35 1.47
CA ASP A 176 -1.66 -12.36 1.73
C ASP A 176 -0.51 -12.98 2.52
N TYR A 177 0.71 -12.57 2.19
CA TYR A 177 1.95 -12.95 2.86
C TYR A 177 2.72 -11.69 3.21
N LEU A 178 3.40 -11.71 4.35
CA LEU A 178 4.27 -10.63 4.74
C LEU A 178 5.72 -11.03 4.52
N GLY A 179 6.27 -10.58 3.39
CA GLY A 179 7.68 -10.64 3.05
C GLY A 179 8.00 -11.29 1.72
N GLY A 180 9.29 -11.59 1.51
CA GLY A 180 9.86 -11.83 0.18
C GLY A 180 10.18 -13.28 -0.17
N SER A 181 10.21 -14.21 0.80
CA SER A 181 10.42 -15.63 0.52
C SER A 181 9.09 -16.37 0.54
N ALA A 182 8.96 -17.38 -0.33
CA ALA A 182 7.86 -18.34 -0.30
C ALA A 182 7.78 -19.14 1.02
N ASP A 183 8.83 -19.10 1.85
CA ASP A 183 8.85 -19.65 3.21
C ASP A 183 8.19 -18.74 4.27
N THR A 184 7.63 -17.59 3.85
CA THR A 184 6.90 -16.73 4.77
C THR A 184 5.55 -17.34 5.10
N ASN A 185 5.20 -17.29 6.38
CA ASN A 185 3.90 -17.75 6.83
C ASN A 185 2.80 -16.81 6.29
N ALA A 186 1.73 -17.38 5.74
CA ALA A 186 0.58 -16.60 5.27
C ALA A 186 0.03 -15.73 6.42
N LEU A 187 -0.38 -14.51 6.09
CA LEU A 187 -1.11 -13.66 7.01
C LEU A 187 -2.49 -14.28 7.24
N THR A 188 -2.84 -14.39 8.52
CA THR A 188 -4.18 -14.79 8.94
C THR A 188 -4.77 -13.65 9.74
N TYR A 189 -5.85 -13.06 9.23
CA TYR A 189 -6.63 -12.07 9.96
C TYR A 189 -7.51 -12.85 10.95
N VAL A 190 -7.23 -12.69 12.25
CA VAL A 190 -7.84 -13.50 13.33
C VAL A 190 -9.28 -13.07 13.59
N SER A 191 -9.65 -11.86 13.19
CA SER A 191 -11.05 -11.41 13.23
C SER A 191 -11.83 -11.99 12.04
N ILE A 192 -13.01 -12.54 12.33
CA ILE A 192 -14.01 -12.89 11.30
C ILE A 192 -14.60 -11.61 10.69
N ASP A 193 -14.52 -10.49 11.41
CA ASP A 193 -15.01 -9.20 10.97
C ASP A 193 -13.96 -8.46 10.13
N LEU A 194 -14.08 -8.55 8.82
CA LEU A 194 -13.28 -7.82 7.84
C LEU A 194 -13.61 -6.32 7.80
N THR A 195 -14.64 -5.86 8.54
CA THR A 195 -14.93 -4.43 8.70
C THR A 195 -14.01 -3.77 9.72
N ASP A 196 -13.29 -4.53 10.55
CA ASP A 196 -12.22 -3.96 11.37
C ASP A 196 -11.16 -3.36 10.44
N PRO A 197 -10.92 -2.03 10.49
CA PRO A 197 -9.97 -1.40 9.58
C PRO A 197 -8.54 -1.90 9.80
N ASP A 198 -8.20 -2.48 10.95
CA ASP A 198 -6.84 -2.92 11.28
C ASP A 198 -6.89 -4.18 12.17
N PRO A 199 -7.30 -5.32 11.59
CA PRO A 199 -7.69 -6.50 12.34
C PRO A 199 -6.51 -7.16 13.05
N PRO A 200 -6.76 -7.88 14.16
CA PRO A 200 -5.73 -8.72 14.76
C PRO A 200 -5.17 -9.69 13.71
N THR A 201 -3.85 -9.78 13.64
CA THR A 201 -3.16 -10.44 12.53
C THR A 201 -2.13 -11.42 13.06
N LYS A 202 -2.13 -12.65 12.52
CA LYS A 202 -1.12 -13.68 12.75
C LYS A 202 -0.24 -13.83 11.52
N CYS A 203 1.07 -13.91 11.75
CA CYS A 203 2.10 -14.16 10.76
C CYS A 203 3.07 -15.21 11.33
N GLY A 204 2.80 -16.49 11.03
CA GLY A 204 3.56 -17.60 11.61
C GLY A 204 3.34 -17.73 13.11
N LYS A 205 4.43 -17.70 13.88
CA LYS A 205 4.37 -17.75 15.35
C LYS A 205 4.01 -16.42 16.01
N TYR A 206 4.02 -15.33 15.26
CA TYR A 206 3.70 -14.00 15.76
C TYR A 206 2.22 -13.72 15.55
N ALA A 207 1.51 -13.39 16.61
CA ALA A 207 0.15 -12.88 16.51
C ALA A 207 0.07 -11.54 17.24
N ALA A 208 -0.46 -10.54 16.56
CA ALA A 208 -0.54 -9.18 17.04
C ALA A 208 -1.98 -8.72 17.16
N SER A 209 -2.15 -7.72 18.02
CA SER A 209 -3.40 -7.05 18.27
C SER A 209 -3.91 -6.28 17.05
N SER A 210 -3.07 -5.98 16.06
CA SER A 210 -3.50 -5.38 14.81
C SER A 210 -2.51 -5.70 13.71
N PHE A 211 -2.88 -5.47 12.45
CA PHE A 211 -1.94 -5.56 11.35
C PHE A 211 -0.83 -4.52 11.53
N THR A 212 -1.14 -3.29 11.88
CA THR A 212 -0.08 -2.29 12.09
C THR A 212 0.87 -2.68 13.22
N ASP A 213 0.38 -3.31 14.30
CA ASP A 213 1.24 -3.83 15.38
C ASP A 213 2.13 -4.98 14.92
N ILE A 214 1.68 -5.86 14.01
CA ILE A 214 2.54 -6.92 13.45
C ILE A 214 3.73 -6.31 12.71
N ILE A 215 3.49 -5.20 11.98
CA ILE A 215 4.56 -4.48 11.28
C ILE A 215 5.56 -3.91 12.29
N VAL A 216 5.09 -3.25 13.36
CA VAL A 216 5.97 -2.70 14.42
C VAL A 216 6.85 -3.80 15.03
N VAL A 217 6.27 -4.96 15.33
CA VAL A 217 6.98 -6.09 15.92
C VAL A 217 8.04 -6.63 14.99
N LEU A 218 7.71 -6.80 13.71
CA LEU A 218 8.65 -7.29 12.71
C LEU A 218 9.80 -6.30 12.49
N LEU A 219 9.52 -4.99 12.43
CA LEU A 219 10.56 -3.96 12.35
C LEU A 219 11.51 -4.03 13.56
N GLY A 220 10.95 -4.18 14.77
CA GLY A 220 11.74 -4.34 15.99
C GLY A 220 12.65 -5.57 15.95
N ALA A 221 12.15 -6.69 15.43
CA ALA A 221 12.94 -7.91 15.27
C ALA A 221 14.08 -7.75 14.23
N TYR A 222 13.91 -6.89 13.21
CA TYR A 222 14.89 -6.72 12.13
C TYR A 222 15.97 -5.66 12.42
N ASN A 223 15.70 -4.68 13.29
CA ASN A 223 16.65 -3.60 13.63
C ASN A 223 17.98 -4.08 14.24
N GLY A 224 18.12 -5.35 14.63
CA GLY A 224 19.39 -5.92 15.08
C GLY A 224 20.43 -6.16 13.98
N MET A 225 20.01 -6.20 12.70
CA MET A 225 20.83 -6.79 11.63
C MET A 225 21.66 -5.79 10.81
N ASP A 226 21.31 -4.50 10.74
CA ASP A 226 22.12 -3.48 10.04
C ASP A 226 22.88 -2.59 11.05
N PRO A 227 24.21 -2.72 11.18
CA PRO A 227 25.00 -1.93 12.12
C PRO A 227 24.98 -0.42 11.84
N ARG A 228 24.67 0.03 10.62
CA ARG A 228 24.64 1.45 10.24
C ARG A 228 23.33 2.14 10.61
N LEU A 229 22.27 1.36 10.73
CA LEU A 229 20.93 1.83 11.11
C LEU A 229 20.63 1.50 12.57
N ARG A 230 21.61 1.00 13.34
CA ARG A 230 21.40 0.51 14.70
C ARG A 230 20.83 1.62 15.56
N PRO A 231 19.56 1.48 16.00
CA PRO A 231 19.09 2.27 17.11
C PRO A 231 20.01 2.03 18.30
N HIS A 232 20.20 3.06 19.11
CA HIS A 232 20.99 2.91 20.32
C HIS A 232 20.17 2.17 21.36
N PHE A 233 20.73 1.05 21.83
CA PHE A 233 20.16 0.25 22.90
C PHE A 233 20.80 0.64 24.22
N THR A 234 19.98 1.00 25.18
CA THR A 234 20.39 1.30 26.55
C THR A 234 19.37 0.71 27.52
N HIS A 235 19.82 0.37 28.72
CA HIS A 235 18.93 -0.14 29.76
C HIS A 235 18.39 1.04 30.62
N PRO A 236 17.13 1.00 31.11
CA PRO A 236 16.58 2.06 31.94
C PRO A 236 17.46 2.45 33.14
N CYS A 237 18.18 1.49 33.73
CA CYS A 237 19.11 1.74 34.84
C CYS A 237 20.32 2.61 34.46
N GLU A 238 20.63 2.73 33.17
CA GLU A 238 21.72 3.58 32.66
C GLU A 238 21.27 5.02 32.41
N LEU A 239 19.95 5.27 32.30
CA LEU A 239 19.39 6.59 31.97
C LEU A 239 18.80 7.33 33.18
N ILE A 240 18.44 6.61 34.24
CA ILE A 240 17.75 7.17 35.41
C ILE A 240 18.58 6.91 36.67
N THR A 241 18.82 7.97 37.44
CA THR A 241 19.47 7.89 38.76
C THR A 241 18.58 8.60 39.79
N PRO A 242 18.18 7.94 40.90
CA PRO A 242 18.39 6.52 41.21
C PRO A 242 17.66 5.61 40.19
N PRO A 243 18.13 4.38 39.97
CA PRO A 243 17.43 3.44 39.10
C PRO A 243 15.98 3.30 39.58
N PRO A 244 14.97 3.39 38.70
CA PRO A 244 13.60 3.08 39.11
C PRO A 244 13.61 1.67 39.72
N THR A 245 12.76 1.42 40.73
CA THR A 245 12.50 0.04 41.15
C THR A 245 12.00 -0.71 39.93
N GLN A 246 12.90 -1.44 39.27
CA GLN A 246 12.75 -2.03 37.93
C GLN A 246 11.45 -2.83 37.79
N TYR A 247 10.95 -3.35 38.91
CA TYR A 247 9.72 -4.12 39.03
C TYR A 247 8.43 -3.31 38.82
N ARG A 248 8.32 -2.05 39.29
CA ARG A 248 7.06 -1.29 39.18
C ARG A 248 6.73 -0.88 37.75
N LEU A 249 7.71 -0.33 37.04
CA LEU A 249 7.54 0.01 35.62
C LEU A 249 7.16 -1.24 34.81
N THR A 250 7.74 -2.40 35.15
CA THR A 250 7.50 -3.67 34.47
C THR A 250 6.08 -4.19 34.70
N GLU A 251 5.61 -4.22 35.95
CA GLU A 251 4.26 -4.67 36.29
C GLU A 251 3.19 -3.79 35.65
N ASP A 252 3.30 -2.47 35.76
CA ASP A 252 2.33 -1.55 35.16
C ASP A 252 2.30 -1.70 33.64
N ILE A 253 3.48 -1.74 32.99
CA ILE A 253 3.60 -1.89 31.54
C ILE A 253 2.99 -3.21 31.06
N ILE A 254 3.21 -4.32 31.77
CA ILE A 254 2.69 -5.64 31.42
C ILE A 254 1.17 -5.70 31.61
N LEU A 255 0.67 -5.21 32.74
CA LEU A 255 -0.75 -5.31 33.13
C LEU A 255 -1.68 -4.43 32.29
N HIS A 256 -1.18 -3.37 31.65
CA HIS A 256 -2.03 -2.54 30.80
C HIS A 256 -2.53 -3.30 29.57
N SER A 257 -3.84 -3.41 29.42
CA SER A 257 -4.45 -3.99 28.24
C SER A 257 -4.26 -3.09 27.00
N ARG A 258 -4.62 -3.65 25.83
CA ARG A 258 -4.46 -3.11 24.47
C ARG A 258 -4.64 -1.58 24.37
N GLY A 259 -3.84 -0.94 23.52
CA GLY A 259 -4.09 0.43 23.07
C GLY A 259 -3.02 1.44 23.50
N LYS A 260 -3.15 2.01 24.70
CA LYS A 260 -2.31 3.12 25.15
C LYS A 260 -1.87 2.97 26.60
N TRP A 261 -0.62 3.32 26.88
CA TRP A 261 -0.08 3.46 28.24
C TRP A 261 0.44 4.88 28.42
N ASN A 262 -0.13 5.67 29.34
CA ASN A 262 0.26 7.08 29.55
C ASN A 262 0.35 7.90 28.24
N GLY A 263 -0.61 7.68 27.33
CA GLY A 263 -0.67 8.30 26.01
C GLY A 263 0.35 7.78 24.98
N CYS A 264 1.21 6.85 25.35
CA CYS A 264 2.12 6.12 24.48
C CYS A 264 1.40 4.96 23.80
N ARG A 265 1.76 4.63 22.55
CA ARG A 265 1.18 3.49 21.83
C ARG A 265 1.82 2.19 22.32
N LYS A 266 1.00 1.17 22.61
CA LYS A 266 1.45 -0.19 22.94
C LYS A 266 1.16 -1.12 21.77
N ALA A 267 2.19 -1.58 21.07
CA ALA A 267 2.08 -2.65 20.08
C ALA A 267 2.15 -3.99 20.82
N VAL A 268 1.03 -4.71 20.85
CA VAL A 268 0.91 -5.98 21.61
C VAL A 268 1.03 -7.15 20.65
N TYR A 269 1.89 -8.10 20.99
CA TYR A 269 1.93 -9.41 20.33
C TYR A 269 2.05 -10.54 21.34
N TRP A 270 1.68 -11.72 20.89
CA TRP A 270 1.90 -12.98 21.58
C TRP A 270 2.63 -13.93 20.64
N VAL A 271 3.54 -14.71 21.21
CA VAL A 271 4.21 -15.80 20.51
C VAL A 271 3.52 -17.09 20.93
N ASP A 272 2.97 -17.79 19.95
CA ASP A 272 2.36 -19.10 20.15
C ASP A 272 3.44 -20.16 19.93
N GLU A 273 4.18 -20.49 21.00
CA GLU A 273 5.28 -21.46 20.99
C GLU A 273 4.90 -22.81 21.61
N ALA A 274 3.61 -23.16 21.66
CA ALA A 274 3.04 -24.35 22.32
C ALA A 274 2.86 -24.22 23.85
N ASN A 275 1.84 -23.44 24.25
CA ASN A 275 1.22 -23.35 25.59
C ASN A 275 1.82 -22.40 26.64
N VAL A 276 2.80 -21.54 26.31
CA VAL A 276 3.14 -20.40 27.18
C VAL A 276 2.91 -19.12 26.40
N LEU A 277 1.74 -18.52 26.57
CA LEU A 277 1.41 -17.19 26.07
C LEU A 277 2.36 -16.17 26.72
N ARG A 278 3.51 -15.93 26.10
CA ARG A 278 4.34 -14.78 26.46
C ARG A 278 3.72 -13.56 25.80
N HIS A 279 3.07 -12.74 26.61
CA HIS A 279 2.68 -11.39 26.22
C HIS A 279 3.94 -10.55 26.13
N ALA A 280 4.30 -10.16 24.92
CA ALA A 280 5.40 -9.25 24.67
C ALA A 280 4.83 -7.97 24.04
N GLY A 281 5.36 -6.83 24.46
CA GLY A 281 4.92 -5.52 24.01
C GLY A 281 6.09 -4.69 23.54
N ILE A 282 5.88 -3.92 22.48
CA ILE A 282 6.75 -2.80 22.12
C ILE A 282 5.99 -1.53 22.46
N PHE A 283 6.60 -0.68 23.28
CA PHE A 283 6.02 0.60 23.69
C PHE A 283 6.66 1.71 22.89
N ILE A 284 5.88 2.41 22.09
CA ILE A 284 6.34 3.57 21.32
C ILE A 284 6.07 4.80 22.19
N LEU A 285 7.14 5.37 22.76
CA LEU A 285 7.06 6.53 23.64
C LEU A 285 7.06 7.85 22.85
N CYS A 286 7.76 7.86 21.71
CA CYS A 286 7.92 8.99 20.80
C CYS A 286 8.27 8.42 19.41
N GLY A 287 7.82 9.04 18.34
CA GLY A 287 8.22 8.73 16.97
C GLY A 287 7.06 8.39 16.03
N ASP A 288 5.84 8.22 16.55
CA ASP A 288 4.66 7.88 15.75
C ASP A 288 3.77 9.10 15.42
N LYS A 289 4.26 10.31 15.67
CA LYS A 289 3.58 11.58 15.35
C LYS A 289 4.40 12.43 14.39
N ALA A 290 3.72 13.32 13.67
CA ALA A 290 4.34 14.22 12.69
C ALA A 290 5.39 15.17 13.30
N ALA A 291 5.16 15.62 14.54
CA ALA A 291 6.08 16.51 15.25
C ALA A 291 7.32 15.81 15.80
N ASP A 292 7.30 14.47 15.87
CA ASP A 292 8.40 13.71 16.44
C ASP A 292 9.56 13.67 15.45
N ARG A 293 10.76 13.97 15.96
CA ARG A 293 11.99 14.04 15.17
C ARG A 293 12.89 12.81 15.31
N PHE A 294 12.54 11.91 16.22
CA PHE A 294 13.29 10.71 16.57
C PHE A 294 12.32 9.70 17.19
N LEU A 295 12.72 8.43 17.20
CA LEU A 295 12.00 7.34 17.81
C LEU A 295 12.59 7.05 19.18
N VAL A 296 11.72 6.81 20.16
CA VAL A 296 12.05 6.10 21.40
C VAL A 296 11.03 4.99 21.61
N CYS A 297 11.50 3.75 21.69
CA CYS A 297 10.66 2.63 22.08
C CYS A 297 11.30 1.75 23.15
N ILE A 298 10.47 1.01 23.89
CA ILE A 298 10.89 0.02 24.88
C ILE A 298 10.44 -1.35 24.37
N ASP A 299 11.37 -2.31 24.29
CA ASP A 299 11.05 -3.69 23.94
C ASP A 299 10.60 -4.51 25.15
N PHE A 300 10.22 -5.77 24.91
CA PHE A 300 9.77 -6.68 25.97
C PHE A 300 10.86 -7.04 26.99
N GLY A 301 12.14 -6.88 26.62
CA GLY A 301 13.29 -7.06 27.51
C GLY A 301 13.66 -5.78 28.25
N MET A 302 12.77 -4.78 28.26
CA MET A 302 12.98 -3.45 28.82
C MET A 302 14.15 -2.70 28.21
N LYS A 303 14.62 -3.08 27.02
CA LYS A 303 15.66 -2.33 26.33
C LYS A 303 15.04 -1.11 25.68
N ILE A 304 15.65 0.04 25.94
CA ILE A 304 15.29 1.29 25.31
C ILE A 304 16.03 1.37 23.99
N CYS A 305 15.28 1.59 22.93
CA CYS A 305 15.75 1.76 21.56
C CYS A 305 15.50 3.22 21.18
N SER A 306 16.55 3.95 20.83
CA SER A 306 16.46 5.35 20.42
C SER A 306 17.13 5.62 19.08
N THR A 307 16.53 6.48 18.27
CA THR A 307 17.15 7.06 17.07
C THR A 307 17.58 8.52 17.27
N GLU A 308 17.62 9.00 18.52
CA GLU A 308 18.25 10.28 18.84
C GLU A 308 19.74 10.25 18.44
N PRO A 309 20.22 11.23 17.64
CA PRO A 309 21.64 11.34 17.33
C PRO A 309 22.47 11.51 18.61
N PRO A 310 23.58 10.77 18.77
CA PRO A 310 24.42 10.89 19.96
C PRO A 310 25.09 12.26 20.06
N VAL A 311 25.10 12.84 21.25
CA VAL A 311 25.92 14.02 21.55
C VAL A 311 27.39 13.61 21.56
N ALA A 312 28.20 14.26 20.70
CA ALA A 312 29.62 13.97 20.60
C ALA A 312 30.33 14.13 21.96
N TRP A 313 31.35 13.30 22.21
CA TRP A 313 32.23 13.37 23.39
C TRP A 313 31.59 13.00 24.74
N LYS A 314 30.33 12.61 24.78
CA LYS A 314 29.66 12.12 26.00
C LYS A 314 29.79 10.61 26.15
N SER A 315 30.32 10.16 27.27
CA SER A 315 30.51 8.74 27.59
C SER A 315 29.26 8.11 28.21
N ARG A 316 28.56 8.84 29.07
CA ARG A 316 27.36 8.36 29.78
C ARG A 316 26.13 8.31 28.85
N PRO A 317 25.31 7.25 28.89
CA PRO A 317 24.13 7.13 28.03
C PRO A 317 23.14 8.28 28.17
N ASP A 318 22.91 8.79 29.38
CA ASP A 318 21.97 9.89 29.62
C ASP A 318 22.46 11.25 29.11
N GLU A 319 23.78 11.48 29.16
CA GLU A 319 24.40 12.66 28.55
C GLU A 319 24.50 12.52 27.02
N ARG A 320 24.62 11.30 26.51
CA ARG A 320 24.71 11.01 25.08
C ARG A 320 23.36 11.15 24.37
N TYR A 321 22.25 10.80 25.04
CA TYR A 321 20.88 10.88 24.52
C TYR A 321 19.98 11.67 25.47
N PRO A 322 20.20 13.00 25.59
CA PRO A 322 19.55 13.81 26.60
C PRO A 322 18.03 13.87 26.43
N ARG A 323 17.50 13.84 25.19
CA ARG A 323 16.05 13.88 24.95
C ARG A 323 15.39 12.55 25.27
N THR A 324 16.03 11.43 24.93
CA THR A 324 15.59 10.09 25.34
C THR A 324 15.59 9.98 26.86
N ALA A 325 16.66 10.39 27.53
CA ALA A 325 16.74 10.36 28.99
C ALA A 325 15.65 11.20 29.63
N ALA A 326 15.42 12.43 29.15
CA ALA A 326 14.36 13.30 29.64
C ALA A 326 12.96 12.70 29.45
N LEU A 327 12.68 12.13 28.27
CA LEU A 327 11.40 11.47 27.97
C LEU A 327 11.15 10.27 28.88
N ILE A 328 12.17 9.43 29.08
CA ILE A 328 12.09 8.26 29.95
C ILE A 328 11.85 8.68 31.40
N ARG A 329 12.56 9.69 31.91
CA ARG A 329 12.34 10.24 33.25
C ARG A 329 10.92 10.80 33.40
N GLN A 330 10.44 11.55 32.42
CA GLN A 330 9.07 12.09 32.41
C GLN A 330 8.02 10.97 32.51
N LYS A 331 8.20 9.89 31.75
CA LYS A 331 7.26 8.76 31.73
C LYS A 331 7.37 7.87 32.98
N ALA A 332 8.56 7.71 33.54
CA ALA A 332 8.79 6.95 34.76
C ALA A 332 8.28 7.67 36.02
N VAL A 333 8.29 9.01 36.06
CA VAL A 333 7.73 9.79 37.17
C VAL A 333 6.19 9.86 37.11
N ALA A 334 5.61 9.77 35.91
CA ALA A 334 4.16 9.82 35.70
C ALA A 334 3.46 8.47 35.89
N ALA A 335 4.21 7.39 36.15
CA ALA A 335 3.70 6.06 36.45
C ALA A 335 3.77 5.82 37.97
#